data_AF-A0A534KGA4-F1
#
_entry.id   AF-A0A534KGA4-F1
#
_cell.length_a   1.000
_cell.length_b   1.000
_cell.length_c   1.000
_cell.angle_alpha   90.00
_cell.angle_beta   90.00
_cell.angle_gamma   90.00
#
_symmetry.space_group_name_H-M   'P 1'
#
loop_
_entity.id
_entity.type
_entity.pdbx_description
1 polymer ?
#
loop_
_entity_poly.entity_id
_entity_poly.type
_entity_poly.pdbx_seq_one_letter_code
_entity_poly.pdbx_strand_id
1 'polypeptide(L)'
;MAPPGMYGAPMAPKRPIGVTILAVLTIIFGILGLLGGILLVIVFAAAATVLPAEYQGVAGILLALAALVTILSLVAIISGVGLLRLRSWAWWLTVIVGVLNIVFNIGTYVLYPVAFPYGIVLWIIIIAYLVAVRSHFGIGKPKPAGM
;
A
#
# COMPACT_ATOMS: atom_id res chain seq x y z
N MET A 1 57.50 0.24 4.97
CA MET A 1 56.78 1.20 4.11
C MET A 1 55.70 0.41 3.38
N ALA A 2 54.42 0.63 3.68
CA ALA A 2 53.33 -0.06 2.99
C ALA A 2 53.16 0.53 1.58
N PRO A 3 52.87 -0.29 0.55
CA PRO A 3 52.76 0.19 -0.83
C PRO A 3 51.55 1.12 -1.01
N PRO A 4 51.72 2.28 -1.68
CA PRO A 4 50.66 3.22 -1.99
C PRO A 4 49.81 2.69 -3.16
N GLY A 5 48.53 2.38 -2.94
CA GLY A 5 47.64 2.07 -4.07
C GLY A 5 46.34 1.34 -3.78
N MET A 6 46.11 0.77 -2.60
CA MET A 6 44.84 0.07 -2.32
C MET A 6 43.84 0.95 -1.56
N TYR A 7 43.53 2.12 -2.11
CA TYR A 7 42.27 2.77 -1.79
C TYR A 7 41.18 1.94 -2.46
N GLY A 8 40.56 1.03 -1.71
CA GLY A 8 39.43 0.25 -2.19
C GLY A 8 38.43 1.18 -2.84
N ALA A 9 38.07 0.91 -4.10
CA ALA A 9 37.05 1.67 -4.81
C ALA A 9 35.84 1.85 -3.89
N PRO A 10 35.24 3.06 -3.78
CA PRO A 10 34.09 3.28 -2.92
C PRO A 10 33.06 2.18 -3.19
N MET A 11 32.85 1.29 -2.22
CA MET A 11 31.85 0.23 -2.36
C MET A 11 30.53 0.92 -2.66
N ALA A 12 30.02 0.71 -3.87
CA ALA A 12 28.77 1.31 -4.31
C ALA A 12 27.71 1.02 -3.23
N PRO A 13 27.03 2.05 -2.69
CA PRO A 13 26.11 1.87 -1.58
C PRO A 13 25.09 0.78 -1.94
N LYS A 14 25.13 -0.32 -1.19
CA LYS A 14 24.27 -1.49 -1.37
C LYS A 14 22.83 -1.03 -1.24
N ARG A 15 22.11 -0.95 -2.36
CA ARG A 15 20.72 -0.45 -2.38
C ARG A 15 19.90 -1.30 -1.40
N PRO A 16 19.29 -0.70 -0.37
CA PRO A 16 18.65 -1.45 0.70
C PRO A 16 17.47 -2.25 0.14
N ILE A 17 17.62 -3.58 0.12
CA ILE A 17 16.70 -4.56 -0.46
C ILE A 17 15.27 -4.38 0.10
N GLY A 18 15.13 -3.92 1.35
CA GLY A 18 13.84 -3.68 1.99
C GLY A 18 12.94 -2.66 1.28
N VAL A 19 13.51 -1.67 0.59
CA VAL A 19 12.71 -0.66 -0.14
C VAL A 19 12.14 -1.23 -1.43
N THR A 20 12.90 -2.09 -2.10
CA THR A 20 12.43 -2.82 -3.28
C THR A 20 11.32 -3.80 -2.92
N ILE A 21 11.47 -4.52 -1.79
CA ILE A 21 10.42 -5.43 -1.30
C ILE A 21 9.12 -4.67 -1.00
N LEU A 22 9.20 -3.53 -0.30
CA LEU A 22 8.03 -2.70 -0.01
C LEU A 22 7.35 -2.14 -1.26
N ALA A 23 8.14 -1.67 -2.22
CA ALA A 23 7.61 -1.21 -3.50
C ALA A 23 6.87 -2.33 -4.23
N VAL A 24 7.48 -3.52 -4.33
CA VAL A 24 6.88 -4.68 -4.99
C VAL A 24 5.60 -5.10 -4.28
N LEU A 25 5.59 -5.20 -2.95
CA LEU A 25 4.38 -5.53 -2.20
C LEU A 25 3.28 -4.48 -2.42
N THR A 26 3.59 -3.19 -2.32
CA THR A 26 2.61 -2.11 -2.52
C THR A 26 2.02 -2.14 -3.92
N ILE A 27 2.84 -2.44 -4.94
CA ILE A 27 2.37 -2.63 -6.32
C ILE A 27 1.46 -3.86 -6.41
N ILE A 28 1.84 -4.99 -5.82
CA ILE A 28 1.02 -6.21 -5.81
C ILE A 28 -0.34 -5.93 -5.15
N PHE A 29 -0.36 -5.27 -3.99
CA PHE A 29 -1.61 -4.90 -3.32
C PHE A 29 -2.44 -3.89 -4.11
N GLY A 30 -1.78 -2.91 -4.73
CA GLY A 30 -2.45 -1.98 -5.63
C GLY A 30 -3.09 -2.70 -6.80
N ILE A 31 -2.41 -3.68 -7.39
CA ILE A 31 -2.95 -4.50 -8.50
C ILE A 31 -4.10 -5.38 -8.02
N LEU A 32 -3.96 -6.08 -6.89
CA LEU A 32 -5.03 -6.92 -6.35
C LEU A 32 -6.26 -6.08 -5.95
N GLY A 33 -6.04 -4.94 -5.31
CA GLY A 33 -7.08 -3.97 -4.98
C GLY A 33 -7.75 -3.38 -6.22
N LEU A 34 -6.99 -3.16 -7.29
CA LEU A 34 -7.52 -2.70 -8.58
C LEU A 34 -8.41 -3.76 -9.21
N LEU A 35 -7.96 -5.02 -9.26
CA LEU A 35 -8.74 -6.13 -9.80
C LEU A 35 -10.02 -6.37 -8.98
N GLY A 36 -9.90 -6.39 -7.65
CA GLY A 36 -11.04 -6.52 -6.75
C GLY A 36 -12.00 -5.34 -6.85
N GLY A 37 -11.48 -4.11 -6.88
CA GLY A 37 -12.27 -2.89 -7.03
C GLY A 37 -13.05 -2.87 -8.34
N ILE A 38 -12.39 -3.20 -9.47
CA ILE A 38 -13.05 -3.31 -10.78
C ILE A 38 -14.15 -4.36 -10.75
N LEU A 39 -13.88 -5.55 -10.19
CA LEU A 39 -14.89 -6.61 -10.06
C LEU A 39 -16.10 -6.12 -9.24
N LEU A 40 -15.87 -5.47 -8.10
CA LEU A 40 -16.94 -4.91 -7.28
C LEU A 40 -17.72 -3.82 -8.00
N VAL A 41 -17.06 -2.94 -8.76
CA VAL A 41 -17.72 -1.93 -9.59
C VAL A 41 -18.66 -2.60 -10.60
N ILE A 42 -18.20 -3.64 -11.29
CA ILE A 42 -19.03 -4.39 -12.26
C ILE A 42 -20.23 -5.03 -11.56
N VAL A 43 -20.00 -5.72 -10.43
CA VAL A 43 -21.05 -6.41 -9.67
C VAL A 43 -22.10 -5.43 -9.16
N PHE A 44 -21.69 -4.32 -8.54
CA PHE A 44 -22.64 -3.36 -7.97
C PHE A 44 -23.32 -2.49 -9.03
N ALA A 45 -22.66 -2.22 -10.16
CA ALA A 45 -23.28 -1.55 -11.30
C ALA A 45 -24.39 -2.43 -11.91
N ALA A 46 -24.15 -3.75 -12.04
CA ALA A 46 -25.17 -4.69 -12.46
C ALA A 46 -26.29 -4.83 -11.40
N ALA A 47 -25.94 -4.93 -10.12
CA ALA A 47 -26.94 -5.00 -9.05
C ALA A 47 -27.86 -3.77 -9.03
N ALA A 48 -27.34 -2.58 -9.34
CA ALA A 48 -28.14 -1.36 -9.40
C ALA A 48 -29.21 -1.36 -10.51
N THR A 49 -29.07 -2.19 -11.55
CA THR A 49 -30.04 -2.29 -12.65
C THR A 49 -31.00 -3.47 -12.51
N VAL A 50 -30.61 -4.52 -11.78
CA VAL A 50 -31.37 -5.79 -11.67
C VAL A 50 -32.16 -5.88 -10.36
N LEU A 51 -31.72 -5.19 -9.30
CA LEU A 51 -32.41 -5.24 -8.01
C LEU A 51 -33.72 -4.43 -8.01
N PRO A 52 -34.72 -4.86 -7.22
CA PRO A 52 -35.92 -4.08 -6.94
C PRO A 52 -35.59 -2.66 -6.44
N ALA A 53 -36.47 -1.69 -6.76
CA ALA A 53 -36.24 -0.26 -6.49
C ALA A 53 -35.88 0.04 -5.02
N GLU A 54 -36.43 -0.73 -4.08
CA GLU A 54 -36.15 -0.63 -2.65
C GLU A 54 -34.68 -0.89 -2.26
N TYR A 55 -33.93 -1.68 -3.04
CA TYR A 55 -32.51 -1.99 -2.77
C TYR A 55 -31.53 -1.21 -3.66
N GLN A 56 -32.01 -0.49 -4.68
CA GLN A 56 -31.14 0.26 -5.61
C GLN A 56 -30.33 1.35 -4.92
N GLY A 57 -30.88 1.99 -3.88
CA GLY A 57 -30.15 2.98 -3.08
C GLY A 57 -28.91 2.40 -2.40
N VAL A 58 -29.03 1.20 -1.82
CA VAL A 58 -27.90 0.50 -1.20
C VAL A 58 -26.87 0.08 -2.26
N ALA A 59 -27.33 -0.43 -3.40
CA ALA A 59 -26.44 -0.79 -4.51
C ALA A 59 -25.64 0.42 -5.03
N GLY A 60 -26.27 1.61 -5.11
CA GLY A 60 -25.59 2.85 -5.50
C GLY A 60 -24.49 3.28 -4.52
N ILE A 61 -24.74 3.16 -3.21
CA ILE A 61 -23.73 3.45 -2.18
C ILE A 61 -22.55 2.47 -2.28
N LEU A 62 -22.84 1.18 -2.44
CA LEU A 62 -21.81 0.15 -2.58
C LEU A 62 -20.98 0.33 -3.86
N LEU A 63 -21.62 0.76 -4.96
CA LEU A 63 -20.94 1.12 -6.19
C LEU A 63 -19.99 2.31 -6.00
N ALA A 64 -20.42 3.36 -5.30
CA ALA A 64 -19.58 4.52 -5.01
C ALA A 64 -18.36 4.14 -4.15
N LEU A 65 -18.55 3.27 -3.15
CA LEU A 65 -17.45 2.74 -2.34
C LEU A 65 -16.49 1.87 -3.16
N ALA A 66 -17.00 1.02 -4.04
CA ALA A 66 -16.18 0.21 -4.94
C ALA A 66 -15.35 1.08 -5.90
N ALA A 67 -15.94 2.16 -6.43
CA ALA A 67 -15.24 3.14 -7.26
C ALA A 67 -14.13 3.84 -6.47
N LEU A 68 -14.40 4.26 -5.23
CA LEU A 68 -13.40 4.86 -4.36
C LEU A 68 -12.21 3.93 -4.09
N VAL A 69 -12.47 2.66 -3.76
CA VAL A 69 -11.43 1.65 -3.55
C VAL A 69 -10.59 1.43 -4.80
N THR A 70 -11.22 1.44 -5.97
CA THR A 70 -10.53 1.32 -7.27
C THR A 70 -9.57 2.50 -7.50
N ILE A 71 -10.03 3.73 -7.22
CA ILE A 71 -9.20 4.95 -7.32
C ILE A 71 -8.02 4.88 -6.34
N LEU A 72 -8.27 4.51 -5.08
CA LEU A 72 -7.22 4.39 -4.07
C LEU A 72 -6.18 3.32 -4.45
N SER A 73 -6.61 2.25 -5.12
CA SER A 73 -5.73 1.19 -5.61
C SER A 73 -4.80 1.70 -6.73
N LEU A 74 -5.31 2.53 -7.63
CA LEU A 74 -4.47 3.21 -8.64
C LEU A 74 -3.40 4.10 -7.99
N VAL A 75 -3.80 4.88 -6.98
CA VAL A 75 -2.86 5.72 -6.21
C VAL A 75 -1.81 4.86 -5.50
N ALA A 76 -2.20 3.70 -4.97
CA ALA A 76 -1.26 2.76 -4.35
C ALA A 76 -0.21 2.25 -5.34
N ILE A 77 -0.60 1.90 -6.58
CA ILE A 77 0.35 1.50 -7.62
C ILE A 77 1.35 2.64 -7.93
N ILE A 78 0.85 3.87 -8.10
CA ILE A 78 1.68 5.06 -8.33
C ILE A 78 2.66 5.28 -7.16
N SER A 79 2.19 5.08 -5.93
CA SER A 79 3.02 5.20 -4.73
C SER A 79 4.12 4.13 -4.66
N GLY A 80 3.85 2.91 -5.11
CA GLY A 80 4.82 1.83 -5.19
C GLY A 80 5.94 2.12 -6.19
N VAL A 81 5.63 2.76 -7.31
CA VAL A 81 6.65 3.28 -8.24
C VAL A 81 7.46 4.41 -7.60
N GLY A 82 6.82 5.26 -6.77
CA GLY A 82 7.48 6.30 -5.98
C GLY A 82 8.42 5.76 -4.90
N LEU A 83 8.08 4.64 -4.27
CA LEU A 83 8.91 3.92 -3.29
C LEU A 83 10.23 3.43 -3.90
N LEU A 84 10.23 2.97 -5.16
CA LEU A 84 11.45 2.60 -5.88
C LEU A 84 12.44 3.77 -6.00
N ARG A 85 11.98 5.02 -5.84
CA ARG A 85 12.80 6.24 -5.84
C ARG A 85 13.16 6.76 -4.44
N LEU A 86 12.96 5.98 -3.37
CA LEU A 86 13.39 6.30 -1.98
C LEU A 86 12.84 7.63 -1.40
N ARG A 87 11.72 8.15 -1.91
CA ARG A 87 11.14 9.43 -1.45
C ARG A 87 10.35 9.27 -0.15
N SER A 88 10.57 10.16 0.83
CA SER A 88 9.92 10.13 2.16
C SER A 88 8.39 10.30 2.12
N TRP A 89 7.83 10.90 1.07
CA TRP A 89 6.38 10.98 0.86
C TRP A 89 5.73 9.61 0.57
N ALA A 90 6.48 8.70 -0.06
CA ALA A 90 5.97 7.39 -0.42
C ALA A 90 5.77 6.50 0.83
N TRP A 91 6.57 6.69 1.87
CA TRP A 91 6.41 6.01 3.17
C TRP A 91 5.05 6.31 3.80
N TRP A 92 4.67 7.60 3.87
CA TRP A 92 3.38 8.01 4.44
C TRP A 92 2.20 7.46 3.65
N LEU A 93 2.29 7.47 2.33
CA LEU A 93 1.25 6.89 1.49
C LEU A 93 1.05 5.39 1.75
N THR A 94 2.13 4.61 1.86
CA THR A 94 2.00 3.16 2.10
C THR A 94 1.43 2.86 3.48
N VAL A 95 1.78 3.65 4.50
CA VAL A 95 1.14 3.55 5.82
C VAL A 95 -0.36 3.84 5.71
N ILE A 96 -0.75 4.91 5.03
CA ILE A 96 -2.17 5.27 4.84
C ILE A 96 -2.92 4.16 4.11
N VAL A 97 -2.38 3.65 2.99
CA VAL A 97 -3.00 2.58 2.21
C VAL A 97 -3.12 1.29 3.03
N GLY A 98 -2.10 0.95 3.81
CA GLY A 98 -2.13 -0.24 4.67
C GLY A 98 -3.17 -0.13 5.77
N VAL A 99 -3.28 1.02 6.42
CA VAL A 99 -4.32 1.26 7.43
C VAL A 99 -5.71 1.19 6.81
N LEU A 100 -5.93 1.83 5.67
CA LEU A 100 -7.22 1.79 4.95
C LEU A 100 -7.60 0.36 4.58
N ASN A 101 -6.64 -0.45 4.11
CA ASN A 101 -6.90 -1.84 3.78
C ASN A 101 -7.24 -2.68 5.02
N ILE A 102 -6.56 -2.47 6.15
CA ILE A 102 -6.90 -3.14 7.41
C ILE A 102 -8.33 -2.81 7.80
N VAL A 103 -8.70 -1.53 7.80
CA VAL A 103 -10.06 -1.07 8.13
C VAL A 103 -11.09 -1.68 7.19
N PHE A 104 -10.81 -1.68 5.88
CA PHE A 104 -11.72 -2.24 4.89
C PHE A 104 -11.89 -3.76 5.05
N ASN A 105 -10.81 -4.50 5.28
CA ASN A 105 -10.85 -5.94 5.52
C ASN A 105 -11.56 -6.28 6.84
N ILE A 106 -11.44 -5.44 7.87
CA ILE A 106 -12.21 -5.59 9.10
C ILE A 106 -13.70 -5.37 8.81
N GLY A 107 -14.05 -4.29 8.10
CA GLY A 107 -15.43 -4.00 7.75
C GLY A 107 -16.09 -5.11 6.94
N THR A 108 -15.39 -5.65 5.93
CA THR A 108 -15.89 -6.78 5.14
C THR A 108 -15.99 -8.06 5.97
N TYR A 109 -15.02 -8.36 6.85
CA TYR A 109 -15.07 -9.54 7.72
C TYR A 109 -16.25 -9.48 8.71
N VAL A 110 -16.56 -8.30 9.26
CA VAL A 110 -17.71 -8.11 10.17
C VAL A 110 -19.04 -8.31 9.44
N LEU A 111 -19.15 -7.84 8.19
CA LEU A 111 -20.38 -7.95 7.40
C LEU A 111 -20.56 -9.34 6.77
N TYR A 112 -19.47 -9.99 6.35
CA TYR A 112 -19.46 -11.27 5.64
C TYR A 112 -18.28 -12.14 6.14
N PRO A 113 -18.45 -12.87 7.26
CA PRO A 113 -17.39 -13.71 7.81
C PRO A 113 -17.31 -15.05 7.07
N VAL A 114 -16.75 -15.03 5.85
CA VAL A 114 -16.68 -16.22 4.98
C VAL A 114 -15.36 -16.99 5.15
N ALA A 115 -14.28 -16.34 5.61
CA ALA A 115 -12.96 -16.95 5.82
C ALA A 115 -12.08 -16.10 6.76
N PHE A 116 -10.97 -16.69 7.25
CA PHE A 116 -9.97 -15.96 8.02
C PHE A 116 -9.43 -14.77 7.19
N PRO A 117 -9.35 -13.55 7.74
CA PRO A 117 -9.05 -12.36 6.96
C PRO A 117 -7.53 -12.23 6.74
N TYR A 118 -6.97 -13.10 5.89
CA TYR A 118 -5.54 -13.14 5.57
C TYR A 118 -4.98 -11.77 5.13
N GLY A 119 -5.83 -10.92 4.53
CA GLY A 119 -5.49 -9.54 4.17
C GLY A 119 -5.03 -8.71 5.37
N ILE A 120 -5.69 -8.82 6.53
CA ILE A 120 -5.36 -8.03 7.73
C ILE A 120 -3.97 -8.39 8.24
N VAL A 121 -3.69 -9.69 8.40
CA VAL A 121 -2.39 -10.18 8.91
C VAL A 121 -1.25 -9.72 7.99
N LEU A 122 -1.47 -9.82 6.69
CA LEU A 122 -0.49 -9.42 5.70
C LEU A 122 -0.19 -7.91 5.76
N TRP A 123 -1.22 -7.07 5.86
CA TRP A 123 -1.04 -5.62 6.00
C TRP A 123 -0.37 -5.22 7.32
N ILE A 124 -0.67 -5.92 8.42
CA ILE A 124 0.03 -5.73 9.71
C ILE A 124 1.53 -6.00 9.55
N ILE A 125 1.90 -7.11 8.89
CA ILE A 125 3.30 -7.46 8.63
C ILE A 125 3.99 -6.38 7.79
N ILE A 126 3.32 -5.87 6.75
CA ILE A 126 3.84 -4.80 5.89
C ILE A 126 4.10 -3.52 6.67
N ILE A 127 3.14 -3.09 7.50
CA ILE A 127 3.27 -1.88 8.33
C ILE A 127 4.39 -2.06 9.36
N ALA A 128 4.45 -3.20 10.04
CA ALA A 128 5.51 -3.50 11.00
C ALA A 128 6.90 -3.43 10.34
N TYR A 129 7.04 -3.97 9.13
CA TYR A 129 8.28 -3.90 8.37
C TYR A 129 8.61 -2.47 7.90
N LEU A 130 7.60 -1.69 7.47
CA LEU A 130 7.75 -0.25 7.15
C LEU A 130 8.27 0.57 8.32
N VAL A 131 7.79 0.27 9.53
CA VAL A 131 8.26 0.92 10.76
C VAL A 131 9.71 0.54 11.05
N ALA A 132 10.10 -0.72 10.84
CA ALA A 132 11.47 -1.17 11.03
C ALA A 132 12.46 -0.49 10.05
N VAL A 133 12.03 -0.15 8.83
CA VAL A 133 12.89 0.45 7.79
C VAL A 133 12.83 1.99 7.79
N ARG A 134 12.02 2.64 8.65
CA ARG A 134 11.77 4.10 8.66
C ARG A 134 13.03 4.98 8.63
N SER A 135 14.14 4.52 9.21
CA SER A 135 15.42 5.23 9.29
C SER A 135 16.07 5.50 7.92
N HIS A 136 15.77 4.67 6.91
CA HIS A 136 16.29 4.81 5.55
C HIS A 136 15.59 5.93 4.76
N PHE A 137 14.40 6.32 5.20
CA PHE A 137 13.62 7.42 4.60
C PHE A 137 13.96 8.79 5.19
N GLY A 138 14.97 8.87 6.07
CA GLY A 138 15.36 10.11 6.75
C GLY A 138 14.40 10.57 7.85
N ILE A 139 13.40 9.77 8.18
CA ILE A 139 12.37 10.07 9.18
C ILE A 139 12.94 9.73 10.56
N GLY A 140 13.08 10.75 11.43
CA GLY A 140 13.59 10.61 12.80
C GLY A 140 15.07 10.92 12.99
N LYS A 141 15.78 11.43 11.98
CA LYS A 141 17.10 12.03 12.21
C LYS A 141 16.90 13.39 12.91
N PRO A 142 17.53 13.65 14.07
CA PRO A 142 17.54 14.99 14.64
C PRO A 142 18.02 15.97 13.58
N LYS A 143 17.29 17.08 13.41
CA LYS A 143 17.78 18.21 12.61
C LYS A 143 19.17 18.56 13.17
N PRO A 144 20.24 18.65 12.36
CA PRO A 144 21.52 19.10 12.86
C PRO A 144 21.30 20.43 13.56
N ALA A 145 21.48 20.45 14.88
CA ALA A 145 21.38 21.68 15.65
C ALA A 145 22.63 22.49 15.28
N GLY A 146 22.43 23.50 14.43
CA GLY A 146 23.48 24.40 13.98
C GLY A 146 23.97 24.11 12.56
N MET A 147 23.32 24.75 11.59
CA MET A 147 23.96 25.39 10.43
C MET A 147 23.23 26.71 10.20
#